data_AF-A0A376KYW1-F1
#
_entry.id   AF-A0A376KYW1-F1
#
_cell.length_a   1.000
_cell.length_b   1.000
_cell.length_c   1.000
_cell.angle_alpha   90.00
_cell.angle_beta   90.00
_cell.angle_gamma   90.00
#
_symmetry.space_group_name_H-M   'P 1'
#
loop_
_entity.id
_entity.type
_entity.pdbx_description
1 polymer ?
#
loop_
_entity_poly.entity_id
_entity_poly.type
_entity_poly.pdbx_seq_one_letter_code
_entity_poly.pdbx_strand_id
1 'polypeptide(L)'
;MQCALYDAGRCRSCQWITQPIPEQLSAKTADLKNLLADFPVEEWCAPVSGPEQGFRNKAKMVVSGSVEKPLLGMLHRDGNTRRPL
;
A
#
# COMPACT_ATOMS: atom_id res chain seq x y z
N MET A 1 -3.81 -7.40 9.77
CA MET A 1 -2.94 -6.24 10.05
C MET A 1 -3.72 -5.12 10.76
N GLN A 2 -3.12 -4.43 11.74
CA GLN A 2 -3.71 -3.25 12.40
C GLN A 2 -2.80 -2.04 12.19
N CYS A 3 -3.34 -0.90 11.76
CA CYS A 3 -2.56 0.32 11.51
C CYS A 3 -3.36 1.57 11.90
N ALA A 4 -2.97 2.19 13.00
CA ALA A 4 -3.68 3.35 13.56
C ALA A 4 -3.83 4.52 12.57
N LEU A 5 -2.87 4.72 11.66
CA LEU A 5 -2.94 5.80 10.65
C LEU A 5 -3.95 5.50 9.54
N TYR A 6 -4.11 4.22 9.18
CA TYR A 6 -5.16 3.80 8.26
C TYR A 6 -6.53 3.95 8.93
N ASP A 7 -6.66 3.48 10.17
CA ASP A 7 -7.91 3.55 10.93
C ASP A 7 -8.35 5.00 11.14
N ALA A 8 -7.40 5.91 11.41
CA ALA A 8 -7.64 7.34 11.54
C ALA A 8 -7.85 8.08 10.20
N GLY A 9 -7.82 7.39 9.06
CA GLY A 9 -8.02 8.00 7.74
C GLY A 9 -6.89 8.88 7.23
N ARG A 10 -5.73 8.89 7.91
CA ARG A 10 -4.58 9.76 7.62
C ARG A 10 -3.59 9.13 6.63
N CYS A 11 -3.69 7.83 6.39
CA CYS A 11 -2.86 7.09 5.46
C CYS A 11 -3.70 6.15 4.60
N ARG A 12 -3.40 6.13 3.29
CA ARG A 12 -4.02 5.21 2.32
C ARG A 12 -2.98 4.46 1.47
N SER A 13 -1.72 4.45 1.91
CA SER A 13 -0.62 3.75 1.23
C SER A 13 -0.79 2.23 1.19
N CYS A 14 -1.58 1.66 2.11
CA CYS A 14 -1.94 0.24 2.15
C CYS A 14 -3.41 0.09 1.71
N GLN A 15 -3.66 0.03 0.40
CA GLN A 15 -5.02 0.05 -0.16
C GLN A 15 -5.90 -1.10 0.33
N TRP A 16 -5.32 -2.29 0.52
CA TRP A 16 -6.06 -3.53 0.81
C TRP A 16 -5.85 -4.04 2.24
N ILE A 17 -5.43 -3.19 3.17
CA ILE A 17 -5.10 -3.60 4.55
C ILE A 17 -6.25 -4.29 5.29
N THR A 18 -7.50 -4.04 4.90
CA THR A 18 -8.71 -4.65 5.46
C THR A 18 -9.05 -6.01 4.85
N GLN A 19 -8.40 -6.41 3.77
CA GLN A 19 -8.62 -7.69 3.10
C GLN A 19 -7.60 -8.72 3.57
N PRO A 20 -8.02 -9.95 3.95
CA PRO A 20 -7.11 -11.06 4.20
C PRO A 20 -6.22 -11.34 2.98
N ILE A 21 -4.96 -11.74 3.22
CA ILE A 21 -4.00 -12.03 2.14
C ILE A 21 -4.56 -13.02 1.08
N PRO A 22 -5.25 -14.12 1.44
CA PRO A 22 -5.79 -15.03 0.42
C PRO A 22 -6.77 -14.36 -0.55
N GLU A 23 -7.61 -13.45 -0.06
CA GLU A 23 -8.54 -12.69 -0.89
C GLU A 23 -7.81 -11.70 -1.79
N GLN A 24 -6.77 -11.03 -1.27
CA GLN A 24 -5.92 -10.15 -2.08
C GLN A 24 -5.25 -10.92 -3.23
N LEU A 25 -4.70 -12.10 -2.94
CA LEU A 25 -4.04 -12.92 -3.96
C LEU A 25 -5.05 -13.37 -5.02
N SER A 26 -6.21 -13.86 -4.60
CA SER A 26 -7.29 -14.26 -5.51
C SER A 26 -7.73 -13.11 -6.42
N ALA A 27 -7.98 -11.92 -5.86
CA ALA A 27 -8.38 -10.74 -6.61
C ALA A 27 -7.31 -10.30 -7.63
N LYS A 28 -6.02 -10.27 -7.24
CA LYS A 28 -4.91 -9.94 -8.14
C LYS A 28 -4.77 -10.95 -9.27
N THR A 29 -4.91 -12.24 -8.97
CA THR A 29 -4.83 -13.30 -9.98
C THR A 29 -5.99 -13.20 -10.98
N ALA A 30 -7.21 -12.91 -10.52
CA ALA A 30 -8.35 -12.71 -11.40
C ALA A 30 -8.16 -11.48 -12.31
N ASP A 31 -7.70 -10.36 -11.76
CA ASP A 31 -7.40 -9.14 -12.52
C ASP A 31 -6.31 -9.38 -13.58
N LEU A 32 -5.21 -10.04 -13.19
CA LEU A 32 -4.13 -10.40 -14.11
C LEU A 32 -4.62 -11.27 -15.28
N LYS A 33 -5.47 -12.28 -15.00
CA LYS A 33 -6.06 -13.14 -16.03
C LYS A 33 -6.94 -12.35 -17.00
N ASN A 34 -7.70 -11.39 -16.50
CA ASN A 34 -8.53 -10.51 -17.33
C ASN A 34 -7.66 -9.60 -18.21
N LEU A 35 -6.60 -9.00 -17.65
CA LEU A 35 -5.67 -8.12 -18.39
C LEU A 35 -4.92 -8.86 -19.51
N LEU A 36 -4.68 -10.16 -19.35
CA LEU A 36 -3.95 -10.99 -20.30
C LEU A 36 -4.86 -11.87 -21.17
N ALA A 37 -6.18 -11.64 -21.18
CA ALA A 37 -7.14 -12.51 -21.86
C ALA A 37 -6.87 -12.68 -23.37
N ASP A 38 -6.32 -11.65 -24.02
CA ASP A 38 -6.02 -11.65 -25.45
C ASP A 38 -4.62 -12.19 -25.80
N PHE A 39 -3.83 -12.58 -24.81
CA PHE A 39 -2.46 -13.05 -24.99
C PHE A 39 -2.35 -14.55 -24.65
N PRO A 40 -1.56 -15.33 -25.42
CA PRO A 40 -1.28 -16.71 -25.05
C PRO A 40 -0.42 -16.73 -23.78
N VAL A 41 -0.95 -17.32 -22.71
CA VAL A 41 -0.22 -17.60 -21.47
C VAL A 41 -0.02 -19.10 -21.35
N GLU A 42 1.24 -19.53 -21.38
CA GLU A 42 1.61 -20.96 -21.35
C GLU A 42 1.31 -21.61 -19.99
N GLU A 43 1.61 -20.91 -18.89
CA GLU A 43 1.42 -21.42 -17.53
C GLU A 43 0.99 -20.32 -16.55
N TRP A 44 0.06 -20.67 -15.65
CA TRP A 44 -0.32 -19.85 -14.50
C TRP A 44 0.28 -20.43 -13.22
N CYS A 45 1.37 -19.85 -12.74
CA CYS A 45 2.00 -20.27 -11.49
C CYS A 45 1.19 -19.85 -10.25
N ALA A 46 1.40 -20.55 -9.13
CA ALA A 46 0.83 -20.16 -7.84
C ALA A 46 1.39 -18.81 -7.36
N PRO A 47 0.57 -17.92 -6.78
CA PRO A 47 1.05 -16.66 -6.24
C PRO A 47 2.07 -16.85 -5.10
N VAL A 48 3.17 -16.10 -5.15
CA VAL A 48 4.15 -16.04 -4.06
C VAL A 48 3.80 -14.89 -3.13
N SER A 49 3.74 -15.14 -1.83
CA SER A 49 3.44 -14.14 -0.81
C SER A 49 4.49 -14.12 0.30
N GLY A 50 4.74 -12.93 0.84
CA GLY A 50 5.68 -12.70 1.94
C GLY A 50 4.96 -12.45 3.27
N PRO A 51 5.69 -12.02 4.31
CA PRO A 51 5.08 -11.70 5.60
C PRO A 51 4.08 -10.53 5.47
N GLU A 52 3.01 -10.57 6.26
CA GLU A 52 2.01 -9.50 6.25
C GLU A 52 2.56 -8.16 6.73
N GLN A 53 3.65 -8.15 7.49
CA GLN A 53 4.19 -6.97 8.15
C GLN A 53 5.70 -6.85 7.93
N GLY A 54 6.24 -5.64 8.01
CA GLY A 54 7.70 -5.40 7.91
C GLY A 54 8.31 -5.65 6.54
N PHE A 55 7.50 -5.83 5.49
CA PHE A 55 7.98 -6.17 4.14
C PHE A 55 8.60 -4.99 3.36
N ARG A 56 8.36 -3.74 3.79
CA ARG A 56 9.00 -2.55 3.18
C ARG A 56 10.30 -2.22 3.90
N ASN A 57 11.43 -2.36 3.21
CA ASN A 57 12.76 -2.04 3.73
C ASN A 57 13.19 -0.58 3.53
N LYS A 58 12.39 0.22 2.82
CA LYS A 58 12.63 1.64 2.55
C LYS A 58 11.32 2.42 2.65
N ALA A 59 11.40 3.65 3.12
CA ALA A 59 10.29 4.60 3.14
C ALA A 59 10.75 5.98 2.64
N LYS A 60 9.90 6.66 1.89
CA LYS A 60 10.08 8.07 1.52
C LYS A 60 9.11 8.91 2.35
N MET A 61 9.63 9.96 2.98
CA MET A 61 8.84 10.92 3.73
C MET A 61 9.01 12.30 3.12
N VAL A 62 7.94 13.09 3.15
CA VAL A 62 7.97 14.51 2.83
C VAL A 62 8.37 15.28 4.08
N VAL A 63 9.22 16.29 3.89
CA VAL A 63 9.58 17.26 4.91
C VAL A 63 8.69 18.50 4.75
N SER A 64 8.09 18.96 5.84
CA SER A 64 7.28 20.17 5.92
C SER A 64 7.48 20.87 7.27
N GLY A 65 6.72 21.92 7.58
CA GLY A 65 6.87 22.67 8.83
C GLY A 65 7.92 23.79 8.71
N SER A 66 8.53 24.18 9.82
CA SER A 66 9.58 25.21 9.86
C SER A 66 10.95 24.59 10.12
N VAL A 67 12.00 25.39 9.94
CA VAL A 67 13.39 24.99 10.26
C VAL A 67 13.49 24.54 11.73
N GLU A 68 12.87 25.27 12.65
CA GLU A 68 12.89 24.97 14.09
C GLU A 68 12.01 23.77 14.49
N LYS A 69 11.00 23.43 13.66
CA LYS A 69 10.04 22.34 13.90
C LYS A 69 9.72 21.61 12.60
N PRO A 70 10.67 20.81 12.07
CA PRO A 70 10.44 20.06 10.85
C PRO A 70 9.45 18.92 11.13
N LEU A 71 8.54 18.70 10.18
CA LEU A 71 7.56 17.63 10.19
C LEU A 71 7.89 16.65 9.08
N LEU A 72 8.06 15.38 9.45
CA LEU A 72 8.24 14.27 8.51
C LEU A 72 6.93 13.50 8.40
N GLY A 73 6.44 13.29 7.18
CA GLY A 73 5.17 12.60 6.97
C GLY A 73 4.92 12.19 5.53
N MET A 74 3.69 11.77 5.26
CA MET A 74 3.23 11.47 3.90
C MET A 74 2.49 12.69 3.32
N LEU A 75 2.65 12.94 2.02
CA LEU A 75 1.79 13.89 1.32
C LEU A 75 0.42 13.26 1.13
N HIS A 76 -0.63 13.99 1.49
CA HIS A 76 -1.99 13.59 1.19
C HIS A 76 -2.34 14.06 -0.24
N ARG A 77 -3.25 13.35 -0.95
CA ARG A 77 -3.54 13.64 -2.39
C ARG A 77 -4.10 15.05 -2.62
N ASP A 78 -4.70 15.65 -1.59
CA ASP A 78 -5.20 17.02 -1.52
C ASP A 78 -4.10 18.06 -1.19
N GLY A 79 -2.84 17.65 -1.12
CA GLY A 79 -1.69 18.54 -0.89
C GLY A 79 -1.52 19.01 0.55
N ASN A 80 -2.42 18.61 1.46
CA ASN A 80 -2.41 19.06 2.85
C ASN A 80 -1.56 18.14 3.74
N THR A 81 -0.60 18.70 4.48
CA THR A 81 0.23 17.96 5.45
C THR A 81 -0.45 17.98 6.81
N ARG A 82 -1.47 17.13 7.04
CA ARG A 82 -2.14 17.09 8.34
C ARG A 82 -1.42 16.21 9.37
N ARG A 83 -0.79 16.91 10.32
CA ARG A 83 -0.16 16.47 11.58
C ARG A 83 0.99 15.45 11.43
N PRO A 84 1.97 15.43 12.36
CA PRO A 84 3.07 14.48 12.29
C PRO A 84 2.60 13.05 12.58
N LEU A 85 3.47 12.10 12.22
CA LEU A 85 3.49 10.77 12.84
C LEU A 85 3.55 10.91 14.38
#